data_AF-A0A849E1K7-F1
#
_entry.id   AF-A0A849E1K7-F1
#
_cell.length_a   1.000
_cell.length_b   1.000
_cell.length_c   1.000
_cell.angle_alpha   90.00
_cell.angle_beta   90.00
_cell.angle_gamma   90.00
#
_symmetry.space_group_name_H-M   'P 1'
#
loop_
_entity.id
_entity.type
_entity.pdbx_description
1 polymer ?
#
loop_
_entity_poly.entity_id
_entity_poly.type
_entity_poly.pdbx_seq_one_letter_code
_entity_poly.pdbx_strand_id
1 'polypeptide(L)' 'MSNQNHSVAVLGATPKPERFANKAIRKLLGHGFNVVPVHPKLEIIEDLPVYSTLAEIPIPIDTLT' A
#
# COMPACT_ATOMS: atom_id res chain seq x y z
N MET A 1 0.41 -8.49 -19.17
CA MET A 1 -0.60 -7.93 -18.26
C MET A 1 -0.02 -6.65 -17.68
N SER A 2 -0.79 -5.56 -17.63
CA SER A 2 -0.34 -4.33 -16.96
C SER A 2 -0.48 -4.55 -15.45
N ASN A 3 0.59 -4.34 -14.68
CA ASN A 3 0.55 -4.44 -13.21
C ASN A 3 -0.42 -3.41 -12.58
N GLN A 4 -0.83 -2.40 -13.35
CA GLN A 4 -1.75 -1.34 -12.90
C GLN A 4 -3.14 -1.86 -12.52
N ASN A 5 -3.52 -3.05 -13.00
CA ASN A 5 -4.78 -3.70 -12.63
C ASN A 5 -4.66 -4.60 -11.39
N HIS A 6 -3.47 -4.73 -10.81
CA HIS A 6 -3.22 -5.60 -9.65
C HIS A 6 -3.05 -4.75 -8.39
N SER A 7 -3.99 -4.89 -7.46
CA SER A 7 -4.06 -4.11 -6.24
C SER A 7 -3.40 -4.84 -5.07
N VAL A 8 -2.43 -4.18 -4.42
CA VAL A 8 -1.65 -4.74 -3.31
C VAL A 8 -1.85 -3.91 -2.05
N ALA A 9 -2.38 -4.53 -1.00
CA ALA A 9 -2.46 -3.92 0.32
C ALA A 9 -1.18 -4.18 1.12
N VAL A 10 -0.57 -3.13 1.67
CA VAL A 10 0.60 -3.23 2.55
C VAL A 10 0.16 -2.98 3.99
N LEU A 11 0.06 -4.04 4.79
CA LEU A 11 -0.40 -3.97 6.18
C LEU A 11 0.75 -3.60 7.12
N GLY A 12 0.53 -2.60 7.97
CA GLY A 12 1.61 -2.04 8.80
C GLY A 12 2.47 -1.05 8.02
N ALA A 13 1.87 -0.35 7.06
CA ALA A 13 2.52 0.71 6.30
C ALA A 13 3.14 1.77 7.22
N THR A 14 4.28 2.33 6.81
CA THR A 14 5.02 3.33 7.59
C THR A 14 5.71 4.33 6.67
N PRO A 15 5.89 5.60 7.08
CA PRO A 15 6.66 6.59 6.32
C PRO A 15 8.17 6.42 6.48
N LYS A 16 8.60 5.52 7.37
CA LYS A 16 10.00 5.29 7.71
C LYS A 16 10.73 4.53 6.59
N PRO A 17 11.64 5.16 5.84
CA PRO A 17 12.25 4.57 4.63
C PRO A 17 13.13 3.35 4.90
N GLU A 18 13.64 3.20 6.12
CA GLU A 18 14.45 2.06 6.53
C GLU A 18 13.63 0.78 6.72
N ARG A 19 12.32 0.91 6.97
CA ARG A 19 11.42 -0.22 7.26
C ARG A 19 11.01 -0.95 5.99
N PHE A 20 10.90 -2.27 6.09
CA PHE A 20 10.54 -3.12 4.95
C PHE A 20 9.19 -2.77 4.33
N ALA A 21 8.19 -2.39 5.13
CA ALA A 21 6.89 -1.96 4.61
C ALA A 21 7.00 -0.74 3.68
N ASN A 22 7.78 0.28 4.03
CA ASN A 22 8.00 1.43 3.15
C ASN A 22 8.79 1.05 1.88
N LYS A 23 9.84 0.23 2.04
CA LYS A 23 10.60 -0.31 0.91
C LYS A 23 9.71 -1.11 -0.06
N ALA A 24 8.76 -1.89 0.47
CA ALA A 24 7.79 -2.63 -0.32
C ALA A 24 6.87 -1.68 -1.10
N ILE A 25 6.31 -0.65 -0.45
CA ILE A 25 5.48 0.38 -1.11
C ILE A 25 6.23 1.00 -2.29
N ARG A 26 7.44 1.53 -2.06
CA ARG A 26 8.25 2.16 -3.12
C ARG A 26 8.58 1.21 -4.26
N LYS A 27 8.93 -0.04 -3.92
CA LYS A 27 9.23 -1.06 -4.93
C LYS A 27 8.00 -1.39 -5.76
N LEU A 28 6.87 -1.65 -5.13
CA LEU A 28 5.61 -1.99 -5.82
C LEU A 28 5.12 -0.85 -6.72
N LEU A 29 5.17 0.40 -6.23
CA LEU A 29 4.90 1.59 -7.04
C LEU A 29 5.82 1.67 -8.26
N GLY A 30 7.13 1.46 -8.06
CA GLY A 30 8.11 1.44 -9.16
C GLY A 30 7.89 0.34 -10.21
N HIS A 31 7.16 -0.73 -9.86
CA HIS A 31 6.75 -1.79 -10.79
C HIS A 31 5.34 -1.57 -11.36
N GLY A 32 4.69 -0.45 -11.04
CA GLY A 32 3.38 -0.06 -11.55
C GLY A 32 2.21 -0.84 -10.97
N PHE A 33 2.29 -1.29 -9.71
CA PHE A 33 1.14 -1.85 -8.99
C PHE A 33 0.25 -0.76 -8.40
N ASN A 34 -1.03 -1.06 -8.21
CA ASN A 34 -1.93 -0.21 -7.43
C ASN A 34 -1.73 -0.51 -5.93
N VAL A 35 -0.97 0.33 -5.24
CA VAL A 35 -0.58 0.09 -3.83
C VAL A 35 -1.53 0.78 -2.88
N VAL A 36 -2.04 0.04 -1.89
CA VAL A 36 -2.94 0.53 -0.84
C VAL A 36 -2.24 0.35 0.53
N PRO A 37 -1.70 1.42 1.14
CA PRO A 37 -1.12 1.33 2.46
C PRO A 37 -2.21 1.23 3.54
N VAL A 38 -1.97 0.40 4.56
CA VAL A 38 -2.88 0.23 5.70
C VAL A 38 -2.15 0.43 7.01
N HIS A 39 -2.61 1.40 7.80
CA HIS A 39 -2.06 1.69 9.12
C HIS A 39 -3.11 2.38 10.02
N PRO A 40 -3.29 1.99 11.30
CA PRO A 40 -4.43 2.44 12.13
C PRO A 40 -4.51 3.94 12.48
N LYS A 41 -3.50 4.74 12.12
CA LYS A 41 -3.33 6.13 12.63
C LYS A 41 -2.70 7.09 11.64
N LEU A 42 -2.27 6.60 10.48
CA LEU A 42 -1.59 7.43 9.50
C LEU A 42 -2.55 7.67 8.35
N GLU A 43 -2.47 8.85 7.75
CA GLU A 43 -3.40 9.27 6.69
C GLU A 43 -2.73 9.24 5.32
N ILE A 44 -1.43 9.53 5.24
CA ILE A 44 -0.68 9.62 3.98
C ILE A 44 0.71 9.00 4.14
N ILE A 45 1.12 8.16 3.18
CA ILE A 45 2.47 7.59 3.06
C ILE A 45 2.85 7.55 1.58
N GLU A 46 4.03 8.09 1.21
CA GLU A 46 4.49 8.14 -0.20
C GLU A 46 3.43 8.76 -1.14
N ASP A 47 2.76 9.83 -0.69
CA ASP A 47 1.66 10.52 -1.38
C ASP A 47 0.40 9.66 -1.67
N LEU A 48 0.31 8.47 -1.05
CA LEU A 48 -0.86 7.60 -1.12
C LEU A 48 -1.76 7.79 0.10
N PRO A 49 -3.10 7.78 -0.08
CA PRO A 49 -4.03 7.71 1.04
C PRO A 49 -3.89 6.37 1.76
N VAL A 50 -3.92 6.41 3.10
CA VAL A 50 -3.79 5.25 3.97
C VAL A 50 -5.15 4.93 4.59
N TYR A 51 -5.53 3.65 4.57
CA TYR A 51 -6.74 3.18 5.25
C TYR A 51 -6.40 2.67 6.65
N SER A 52 -7.31 2.88 7.62
CA SER A 52 -7.05 2.45 9.00
C SER A 52 -7.17 0.93 9.15
N THR A 53 -8.06 0.32 8.37
CA THR A 53 -8.32 -1.11 8.36
C THR A 53 -8.51 -1.64 6.93
N LEU A 54 -8.37 -2.96 6.74
CA LEU A 54 -8.62 -3.60 5.45
C LEU A 54 -10.08 -3.48 4.99
N ALA A 55 -11.02 -3.41 5.94
CA ALA A 55 -12.45 -3.34 5.65
C ALA A 55 -12.89 -1.98 5.08
N GLU A 56 -12.10 -0.93 5.28
CA GLU A 56 -12.36 0.42 4.77
C GLU A 56 -11.94 0.60 3.30
N ILE A 57 -11.19 -0.35 2.73
CA ILE A 57 -10.68 -0.26 1.36
C ILE A 57 -11.85 -0.42 0.37
N PRO A 58 -12.14 0.58 -0.50
CA PRO A 58 -13.32 0.58 -1.38
C PRO A 58 -13.11 -0.20 -2.68
N ILE A 59 -11.97 -0.87 -2.83
CA ILE A 59 -11.59 -1.63 -4.02
C ILE A 59 -11.19 -3.07 -3.65
N PRO A 60 -11.33 -4.04 -4.57
CA PRO A 60 -10.79 -5.38 -4.38
C PRO A 60 -9.26 -5.35 -4.20
N ILE A 61 -8.75 -6.22 -3.34
CA ILE A 61 -7.31 -6.45 -3.13
C ILE A 61 -6.93 -7.83 -3.62
N ASP A 62 -5.95 -7.90 -4.51
CA ASP A 62 -5.45 -9.16 -5.08
C ASP A 62 -4.35 -9.79 -4.20
N THR A 63 -3.63 -8.97 -3.44
CA THR A 63 -2.52 -9.42 -2.58
C THR A 63 -2.42 -8.58 -1.31
N LEU A 64 -2.28 -9.27 -0.18
CA LEU A 64 -1.97 -8.68 1.12
C LEU A 64 -0.51 -9.01 1.48
N THR A 65 0.29 -8.01 1.85
CA THR A 65 1.69 -8.18 2.28
C THR A 65 2.03 -7.37 3.53
#